data_AF-A0A5I0CN44-F1
#
_entry.id   AF-A0A5I0CN44-F1
#
_cell.length_a   1.000
_cell.length_b   1.000
_cell.length_c   1.000
_cell.angle_alpha   90.00
_cell.angle_beta   90.00
_cell.angle_gamma   90.00
#
_symmetry.space_group_name_H-M   'P 1'
#
loop_
_entity.id
_entity.type
_entity.pdbx_description
1 polymer ?
#
loop_
_entity_poly.entity_id
_entity_poly.type
_entity_poly.pdbx_seq_one_letter_code
_entity_poly.pdbx_strand_id
1 'polypeptide(L)'
;MPIIEDLPDLSHWKTVQEFSISQAAMLLSGIDPYDYEGGLDEVKKFQHERWKMAWGISEGIVSAIRRGVLTPVQCFAVRWVEHDQWNGYWEHFEIKPTDRMYEISKEKTLITRDSLFVWVDNEHVDFVRKPAPKKINKISSGWNTNSSNEIIDIEPVQVNSSPLLLPRYEHNCEGLEFVEEAIKQFWSTYDEHDPSTAPTKAEVTDYLKKKGASSNLAEAVDLVLRPFSVRKIGRRKVIKS
;
A
#
# COMPACT_ATOMS: atom_id res chain seq x y z
N MET A 1 -0.70 -9.46 -18.32
CA MET A 1 0.39 -8.55 -17.89
C MET A 1 1.70 -8.92 -18.57
N PRO A 2 2.45 -7.95 -19.14
CA PRO A 2 3.80 -8.20 -19.63
C PRO A 2 4.73 -8.45 -18.44
N ILE A 3 5.16 -9.70 -18.29
CA ILE A 3 6.20 -10.08 -17.34
C ILE A 3 7.52 -9.71 -18.02
N ILE A 4 8.29 -8.81 -17.41
CA ILE A 4 9.55 -8.30 -17.95
C ILE A 4 10.68 -8.79 -17.07
N GLU A 5 11.70 -9.39 -17.68
CA GLU A 5 12.84 -9.97 -16.96
C GLU A 5 13.83 -8.89 -16.48
N ASP A 6 13.97 -7.79 -17.23
CA ASP A 6 14.90 -6.69 -16.95
C ASP A 6 14.16 -5.43 -16.48
N LEU A 7 13.80 -5.41 -15.20
CA LEU A 7 13.03 -4.32 -14.58
C LEU A 7 13.94 -3.55 -13.62
N PRO A 8 14.07 -2.22 -13.78
CA PRO A 8 15.00 -1.42 -12.98
C PRO A 8 14.66 -1.48 -11.48
N ASP A 9 15.65 -1.22 -10.63
CA ASP A 9 15.39 -1.09 -9.20
C ASP A 9 14.80 0.28 -8.85
N LEU A 10 13.47 0.33 -8.74
CA LEU A 10 12.72 1.52 -8.37
C LEU A 10 12.50 1.64 -6.84
N SER A 11 13.31 0.95 -6.03
CA SER A 11 13.15 0.93 -4.57
C SER A 11 13.29 2.31 -3.91
N HIS A 12 14.07 3.21 -4.51
CA HIS A 12 14.27 4.58 -4.05
C HIS A 12 13.00 5.46 -4.16
N TRP A 13 12.08 5.14 -5.08
CA TRP A 13 10.78 5.82 -5.18
C TRP A 13 9.77 5.42 -4.08
N LYS A 14 10.13 4.50 -3.18
CA LYS A 14 9.24 4.11 -2.05
C LYS A 14 9.06 5.21 -1.02
N THR A 15 10.02 6.13 -0.90
CA THR A 15 9.97 7.25 0.06
C THR A 15 9.07 8.39 -0.45
N VAL A 16 8.84 8.47 -1.75
CA VAL A 16 8.02 9.51 -2.39
C VAL A 16 6.53 9.14 -2.28
N GLN A 17 5.73 10.11 -1.83
CA GLN A 17 4.28 9.96 -1.61
C GLN A 17 3.41 10.75 -2.59
N GLU A 18 3.98 11.71 -3.32
CA GLU A 18 3.28 12.51 -4.32
C GLU A 18 4.02 12.44 -5.64
N PHE A 19 3.26 12.27 -6.72
CA PHE A 19 3.80 12.11 -8.06
C PHE A 19 3.09 13.05 -9.02
N SER A 20 3.83 13.55 -10.00
CA SER A 20 3.17 14.02 -11.22
C SER A 20 2.51 12.85 -11.96
N ILE A 21 1.52 13.15 -12.80
CA ILE A 21 0.89 12.12 -13.65
C ILE A 21 1.95 11.42 -14.51
N SER A 22 2.90 12.19 -15.06
CA SER A 22 4.02 11.66 -15.84
C SER A 22 4.86 10.68 -15.03
N GLN A 23 5.26 11.05 -13.80
CA GLN A 23 6.03 10.19 -12.91
C GLN A 23 5.28 8.90 -12.56
N ALA A 24 4.02 9.01 -12.15
CA ALA A 24 3.18 7.86 -11.81
C ALA A 24 3.06 6.88 -12.99
N ALA A 25 2.85 7.40 -14.20
CA ALA A 25 2.70 6.58 -15.38
C ALA A 25 4.01 5.89 -15.79
N MET A 26 5.15 6.56 -15.66
CA MET A 26 6.47 5.98 -15.89
C MET A 26 6.76 4.86 -14.87
N LEU A 27 6.51 5.10 -13.58
CA LEU A 27 6.73 4.11 -12.53
C LEU A 27 5.87 2.85 -12.72
N LEU A 28 4.58 3.01 -13.05
CA LEU A 28 3.70 1.88 -13.37
C LEU A 28 4.15 1.13 -14.63
N SER A 29 4.87 1.80 -15.54
CA SER A 29 5.46 1.19 -16.74
C SER A 29 6.86 0.61 -16.49
N GLY A 30 7.36 0.62 -15.25
CA GLY A 30 8.70 0.15 -14.92
C GLY A 30 9.79 0.99 -15.58
N ILE A 31 9.59 2.30 -15.66
CA ILE A 31 10.56 3.30 -16.14
C ILE A 31 10.89 4.20 -14.96
N ASP A 32 12.18 4.46 -14.73
CA ASP A 32 12.59 5.41 -13.70
C ASP A 32 12.42 6.85 -14.23
N PRO A 33 11.59 7.70 -13.60
CA PRO A 33 11.48 9.09 -13.97
C PRO A 33 12.80 9.87 -13.96
N TYR A 34 13.80 9.46 -13.17
CA TYR A 34 15.09 10.16 -13.12
C TYR A 34 15.98 9.90 -14.34
N ASP A 35 15.69 8.85 -15.12
CA ASP A 35 16.38 8.61 -16.39
C ASP A 35 15.91 9.57 -17.51
N TYR A 36 14.79 10.28 -17.28
CA TYR A 36 14.11 11.10 -18.28
C TYR A 36 13.59 12.42 -17.65
N GLU A 37 14.46 13.42 -17.55
CA GLU A 37 14.13 14.75 -16.99
C GLU A 37 12.97 15.45 -17.74
N GLY A 38 12.84 15.21 -19.05
CA GLY A 38 11.75 15.68 -19.90
C GLY A 38 10.49 14.81 -19.84
N GLY A 39 10.42 13.85 -18.91
CA GLY A 39 9.24 13.04 -18.65
C GLY A 39 8.78 12.21 -19.85
N LEU A 40 7.46 12.14 -20.06
CA LEU A 40 6.84 11.25 -21.05
C LEU A 40 7.23 11.58 -22.50
N ASP A 41 7.47 12.85 -22.82
CA ASP A 41 7.89 13.27 -24.16
C ASP A 41 9.30 12.76 -24.47
N GLU A 42 10.19 12.84 -23.49
CA GLU A 42 11.55 12.37 -23.63
C GLU A 42 11.62 10.84 -23.74
N VAL A 43 10.87 10.11 -22.92
CA VAL A 43 10.72 8.64 -23.01
C VAL A 43 10.27 8.21 -24.41
N LYS A 44 9.33 8.95 -25.02
CA LYS A 44 8.83 8.70 -26.38
C LYS A 44 9.87 9.07 -27.43
N LYS A 45 10.57 10.20 -27.26
CA LYS A 45 11.63 10.67 -28.17
C LYS A 45 12.78 9.68 -28.25
N PHE A 46 13.20 9.11 -27.11
CA PHE A 46 14.21 8.05 -27.05
C PHE A 46 13.68 6.66 -27.39
N GLN A 47 12.40 6.54 -27.76
CA GLN A 47 11.77 5.30 -28.18
C GLN A 47 11.92 4.16 -27.16
N HIS A 48 11.92 4.48 -25.86
CA HIS A 48 11.98 3.46 -24.82
C HIS A 48 10.88 2.42 -25.02
N GLU A 49 11.17 1.12 -24.93
CA GLU A 49 10.26 0.05 -25.35
C GLU A 49 8.84 0.17 -24.76
N ARG A 50 8.76 0.71 -23.53
CA ARG A 50 7.53 0.87 -22.75
C ARG A 50 6.88 2.25 -22.87
N TRP A 51 7.33 3.12 -23.78
CA TRP A 51 6.82 4.49 -23.92
C TRP A 51 5.32 4.54 -24.17
N LYS A 52 4.77 3.62 -24.98
CA LYS A 52 3.33 3.55 -25.28
C LYS A 52 2.50 3.21 -24.04
N MET A 53 3.04 2.34 -23.18
CA MET A 53 2.40 1.98 -21.91
C MET A 53 2.37 3.17 -20.97
N ALA A 54 3.49 3.86 -20.80
CA ALA A 54 3.58 5.06 -19.97
C ALA A 54 2.61 6.15 -20.46
N TRP A 55 2.57 6.39 -21.77
CA TRP A 55 1.59 7.30 -22.36
C TRP A 55 0.14 6.86 -22.10
N GLY A 56 -0.19 5.60 -22.37
CA GLY A 56 -1.55 5.07 -22.15
C GLY A 56 -2.01 5.15 -20.70
N ILE A 57 -1.13 4.85 -19.74
CA ILE A 57 -1.41 5.00 -18.31
C ILE A 57 -1.62 6.47 -17.95
N SER A 58 -0.83 7.39 -18.52
CA SER A 58 -1.00 8.83 -18.29
C SER A 58 -2.37 9.33 -18.75
N GLU A 59 -2.85 8.87 -19.92
CA GLU A 59 -4.20 9.16 -20.42
C GLU A 59 -5.27 8.57 -19.50
N GLY A 60 -5.04 7.35 -19.01
CA GLY A 60 -5.91 6.69 -18.03
C GLY A 60 -6.06 7.47 -16.74
N ILE A 61 -4.95 7.97 -16.19
CA ILE A 61 -4.94 8.81 -14.98
C ILE A 61 -5.70 10.13 -15.23
N VAL A 62 -5.44 10.81 -16.35
CA VAL A 62 -6.17 12.05 -16.73
C VAL A 62 -7.67 11.77 -16.83
N SER A 63 -8.07 10.67 -17.47
CA SER A 63 -9.47 10.24 -17.58
C SER A 63 -10.09 9.94 -16.21
N ALA A 64 -9.35 9.28 -15.31
CA ALA A 64 -9.80 8.98 -13.95
C ALA A 64 -10.01 10.25 -13.11
N ILE A 65 -9.12 11.23 -13.25
CA ILE A 65 -9.27 12.57 -12.65
C ILE A 65 -10.50 13.27 -13.20
N ARG A 66 -10.68 13.25 -14.52
CA ARG A 66 -11.86 13.84 -15.18
C ARG A 66 -13.17 13.21 -14.72
N ARG A 67 -13.18 11.91 -14.43
CA ARG A 67 -14.34 11.16 -13.91
C ARG A 67 -14.58 11.36 -12.42
N GLY A 68 -13.61 11.89 -11.68
CA GLY A 68 -13.67 11.99 -10.22
C GLY A 68 -13.44 10.66 -9.50
N VAL A 69 -12.85 9.66 -10.18
CA VAL A 69 -12.46 8.38 -9.56
C VAL A 69 -11.09 8.51 -8.88
N LEU A 70 -10.22 9.34 -9.45
CA LEU A 70 -8.91 9.67 -8.89
C LEU A 70 -8.91 11.15 -8.52
N THR A 71 -8.67 11.48 -7.25
CA THR A 71 -8.64 12.87 -6.78
C THR A 71 -7.21 13.36 -6.73
N PRO A 72 -6.82 14.38 -7.51
CA PRO A 72 -5.49 14.99 -7.41
C PRO A 72 -5.39 15.89 -6.17
N VAL A 73 -4.18 16.04 -5.65
CA VAL A 73 -3.86 17.01 -4.58
C VAL A 73 -3.94 18.43 -5.15
N GLN A 74 -3.32 18.62 -6.33
CA GLN A 74 -3.37 19.85 -7.10
C GLN A 74 -3.57 19.51 -8.57
N CYS A 75 -4.47 20.21 -9.25
CA CYS A 75 -4.77 19.98 -10.65
C CYS A 75 -4.38 21.23 -11.45
N PHE A 76 -3.43 21.08 -12.37
CA PHE A 76 -2.92 22.18 -13.18
C PHE A 76 -3.30 22.00 -14.64
N ALA A 77 -3.45 23.11 -15.35
CA ALA A 77 -3.48 23.17 -16.80
C ALA A 77 -2.30 24.01 -17.31
N VAL A 78 -2.04 23.92 -18.61
CA VAL A 78 -1.09 24.79 -19.29
C VAL A 78 -1.80 25.66 -20.31
N ARG A 79 -1.40 26.93 -20.42
CA ARG A 79 -1.85 27.84 -21.48
C ARG A 79 -0.69 28.66 -22.01
N TRP A 80 -0.80 29.06 -23.27
CA TRP A 80 0.10 30.06 -23.83
C TRP A 80 -0.36 31.44 -23.39
N VAL A 81 0.53 32.22 -22.79
CA VAL A 81 0.31 33.62 -22.43
C VAL A 81 1.21 34.48 -23.30
N GLU A 82 0.60 35.32 -24.12
CA GLU A 82 1.31 36.34 -24.89
C GLU A 82 1.85 37.40 -23.92
N HIS A 83 3.16 37.63 -23.96
CA HIS A 83 3.81 38.68 -23.18
C HIS A 83 3.93 39.97 -23.99
N ASP A 84 4.23 39.83 -25.28
CA ASP A 84 4.24 40.90 -26.28
C ASP A 84 3.82 40.34 -27.66
N GLN A 85 3.89 41.15 -28.72
CA GLN A 85 3.43 40.78 -30.07
C GLN A 85 4.22 39.63 -30.72
N TRP A 86 5.38 39.25 -30.17
CA TRP A 86 6.29 38.27 -30.78
C TRP A 86 6.78 37.20 -29.79
N ASN A 87 6.48 37.35 -28.51
CA ASN A 87 6.94 36.50 -27.43
C ASN A 87 5.80 36.16 -26.48
N GLY A 88 5.81 34.92 -26.03
CA GLY A 88 4.92 34.42 -24.98
C GLY A 88 5.62 33.33 -24.20
N TYR A 89 4.93 32.84 -23.19
CA TYR A 89 5.41 31.73 -22.37
C TYR A 89 4.27 30.79 -22.02
N TRP A 90 4.63 29.54 -21.75
CA TRP A 90 3.71 28.57 -21.21
C TRP A 90 3.53 28.81 -19.71
N GLU A 91 2.33 29.21 -19.33
CA GLU A 91 1.95 29.39 -17.93
C GLU A 91 1.22 28.15 -17.42
N HIS A 92 1.59 27.72 -16.21
CA HIS A 92 0.87 26.71 -15.47
C HIS A 92 -0.04 27.38 -14.46
N PHE A 93 -1.32 27.00 -14.45
CA PHE A 93 -2.30 27.56 -13.55
C PHE A 93 -3.23 26.47 -13.02
N GLU A 94 -3.75 26.68 -11.81
CA GLU A 94 -4.62 25.71 -11.15
C GLU A 94 -6.02 25.71 -11.77
N ILE A 95 -6.57 24.52 -11.98
CA ILE A 95 -7.92 24.31 -12.50
C ILE A 95 -8.68 23.31 -11.63
N LYS A 96 -10.01 23.33 -11.74
CA LYS A 96 -10.82 22.27 -11.15
C LYS A 96 -10.71 21.01 -12.03
N PRO A 97 -10.64 19.79 -11.44
CA PRO A 97 -10.64 18.53 -12.20
C PRO A 97 -11.82 18.37 -13.18
N THR A 98 -12.94 19.04 -12.92
CA THR A 98 -14.14 19.03 -13.77
C THR A 98 -14.08 20.01 -14.95
N ASP A 99 -13.14 20.96 -14.97
CA ASP A 99 -13.04 21.99 -16.00
C ASP A 99 -12.53 21.43 -17.33
N ARG A 100 -13.40 21.34 -18.34
CA ARG A 100 -13.10 20.78 -19.66
C ARG A 100 -12.51 21.79 -20.64
N MET A 101 -12.36 23.06 -20.26
CA MET A 101 -11.87 24.11 -21.16
C MET A 101 -10.37 23.98 -21.44
N TYR A 102 -9.63 23.36 -20.52
CA TYR A 102 -8.18 23.22 -20.61
C TYR A 102 -7.76 21.77 -20.45
N GLU A 103 -6.63 21.41 -21.04
CA GLU A 103 -6.01 20.10 -20.83
C GLU A 103 -5.30 20.04 -19.48
N ILE A 104 -5.36 18.89 -18.81
CA ILE A 104 -4.64 18.69 -17.55
C ILE A 104 -3.15 18.55 -17.85
N SER A 105 -2.33 19.39 -17.20
CA SER A 105 -0.88 19.28 -17.25
C SER A 105 -0.44 18.01 -16.54
N LYS A 106 0.17 17.09 -17.29
CA LYS A 106 0.69 15.81 -16.76
C LYS A 106 1.92 15.99 -15.87
N GLU A 107 2.63 17.10 -16.05
CA GLU A 107 3.88 17.39 -15.34
C GLU A 107 3.66 18.08 -14.00
N LYS A 108 2.65 18.96 -13.91
CA LYS A 108 2.38 19.75 -12.70
C LYS A 108 1.21 19.27 -11.87
N THR A 109 0.32 18.44 -12.42
CA THR A 109 -0.78 17.84 -11.64
C THR A 109 -0.24 16.76 -10.73
N LEU A 110 -0.51 16.90 -9.42
CA LEU A 110 0.02 16.02 -8.38
C LEU A 110 -1.06 15.07 -7.86
N ILE A 111 -0.69 13.81 -7.70
CA ILE A 111 -1.53 12.75 -7.14
C ILE A 111 -0.78 12.04 -6.01
N THR A 112 -1.51 11.58 -4.98
CA THR A 112 -0.89 10.81 -3.90
C THR A 112 -0.69 9.36 -4.31
N ARG A 113 0.31 8.72 -3.69
CA ARG A 113 0.59 7.29 -3.79
C ARG A 113 -0.65 6.45 -3.49
N ASP A 114 -1.35 6.77 -2.41
CA ASP A 114 -2.54 6.04 -1.98
C ASP A 114 -3.67 6.14 -3.01
N SER A 115 -3.93 7.34 -3.55
CA SER A 115 -4.95 7.54 -4.58
C SER A 115 -4.63 6.76 -5.85
N LEU A 116 -3.34 6.70 -6.23
CA LEU A 116 -2.88 5.93 -7.38
C LEU A 116 -3.10 4.42 -7.15
N PHE A 117 -2.72 3.88 -5.99
CA PHE A 117 -2.94 2.46 -5.69
C PHE A 117 -4.42 2.08 -5.66
N VAL A 118 -5.24 2.89 -5.00
CA VAL A 118 -6.70 2.68 -4.95
C VAL A 118 -7.29 2.67 -6.37
N TRP A 119 -6.86 3.59 -7.23
CA TRP A 119 -7.30 3.61 -8.62
C TRP A 119 -6.86 2.37 -9.41
N VAL A 120 -5.59 1.99 -9.29
CA VAL A 120 -5.03 0.79 -9.96
C VAL A 120 -5.78 -0.48 -9.57
N ASP A 121 -6.07 -0.64 -8.27
CA ASP A 121 -6.76 -1.82 -7.76
C ASP A 121 -8.24 -1.83 -8.19
N ASN A 122 -8.93 -0.69 -8.11
CA ASN A 122 -10.35 -0.58 -8.45
C ASN A 122 -10.65 -0.75 -9.94
N GLU A 123 -9.81 -0.17 -10.81
CA GLU A 123 -10.01 -0.21 -12.27
C GLU A 123 -9.22 -1.37 -12.92
N HIS A 124 -8.59 -2.23 -12.10
CA HIS A 124 -7.76 -3.35 -12.54
C HIS A 124 -6.74 -2.96 -13.61
N VAL A 125 -6.04 -1.84 -13.36
CA VAL A 125 -5.08 -1.29 -14.32
C VAL A 125 -3.92 -2.26 -14.46
N ASP A 126 -3.65 -2.68 -15.70
CA ASP A 126 -2.48 -3.50 -16.01
C ASP A 126 -1.20 -2.64 -15.93
N PHE A 127 -0.25 -3.07 -15.11
CA PHE A 127 1.05 -2.41 -14.95
C PHE A 127 2.19 -3.44 -14.88
N VAL A 128 3.42 -2.95 -15.05
CA VAL A 128 4.63 -3.77 -15.14
C VAL A 128 4.99 -4.37 -13.78
N ARG A 129 5.23 -5.69 -13.75
CA ARG A 129 5.56 -6.43 -12.52
C ARG A 129 6.80 -7.30 -12.73
N LYS A 130 7.62 -7.39 -11.68
CA LYS A 130 8.72 -8.38 -11.64
C LYS A 130 8.12 -9.79 -11.70
N PRO A 131 8.77 -10.74 -12.40
CA PRO A 131 8.34 -12.14 -12.39
C PRO A 131 8.28 -12.65 -10.95
N ALA A 132 7.24 -13.41 -10.63
CA ALA A 132 7.15 -14.06 -9.34
C ALA A 132 8.42 -14.91 -9.14
N PRO A 133 9.06 -14.86 -7.96
CA PRO A 133 10.23 -15.69 -7.70
C PRO A 133 9.83 -17.14 -7.96
N LYS A 134 10.60 -17.83 -8.83
CA LYS A 134 10.38 -19.25 -9.10
C LYS A 134 10.34 -19.97 -7.76
N LYS A 135 9.21 -20.61 -7.43
CA LYS A 135 9.13 -21.48 -6.27
C LYS A 135 10.21 -22.54 -6.48
N ILE A 136 11.29 -22.46 -5.70
CA ILE A 136 12.26 -23.54 -5.64
C ILE A 136 11.46 -24.69 -5.06
N ASN A 137 11.02 -25.61 -5.92
CA ASN A 137 10.55 -26.91 -5.46
C ASN A 137 11.72 -27.46 -4.65
N LYS A 138 11.57 -27.52 -3.32
CA LYS A 138 12.48 -28.28 -2.48
C LYS A 138 12.43 -29.70 -3.05
N ILE A 139 13.42 -30.04 -3.86
CA ILE A 139 13.65 -31.41 -4.27
C ILE A 139 13.82 -32.15 -2.96
N SER A 140 12.85 -32.99 -2.63
CA SER A 140 13.02 -34.03 -1.63
C SER A 140 14.03 -35.01 -2.20
N SER A 141 15.31 -34.64 -2.18
CA SER A 141 16.40 -35.59 -2.37
C SER A 141 16.62 -36.24 -1.02
N GLY A 142 15.90 -37.34 -0.82
CA GLY A 142 16.28 -38.37 0.12
C GLY A 142 17.77 -38.69 -0.07
N TRP A 143 18.43 -38.93 1.03
CA TRP A 143 19.83 -39.27 1.08
C TRP A 143 20.09 -40.49 0.18
N ASN A 144 20.80 -40.27 -0.92
CA ASN A 144 21.53 -41.34 -1.60
C ASN A 144 23.01 -41.07 -1.32
N THR A 145 23.50 -41.75 -0.28
CA THR A 145 24.91 -42.09 -0.13
C THR A 145 25.31 -42.91 -1.35
N ASN A 146 26.11 -42.33 -2.24
CA ASN A 146 27.12 -42.98 -3.08
C ASN A 146 27.47 -42.03 -4.25
N SER A 147 28.54 -41.24 -4.10
CA SER A 147 29.64 -41.21 -5.07
C SER A 147 30.72 -40.20 -4.66
N SER A 148 31.92 -40.75 -4.45
CA SER A 148 33.26 -40.17 -4.67
C SER A 148 33.59 -38.76 -4.15
N ASN A 149 34.42 -38.79 -3.11
CA ASN A 149 35.24 -37.72 -2.54
C ASN A 149 35.84 -36.74 -3.56
N GLU A 150 35.46 -35.47 -3.45
CA GLU A 150 36.41 -34.35 -3.54
C GLU A 150 36.20 -33.48 -2.31
N ILE A 151 37.14 -33.58 -1.37
CA ILE A 151 37.19 -32.75 -0.16
C ILE A 151 37.90 -31.47 -0.58
N ILE A 152 37.15 -30.38 -0.69
CA ILE A 152 37.73 -29.03 -0.62
C ILE A 152 37.51 -28.58 0.83
N ASP A 153 38.59 -28.56 1.61
CA ASP A 153 38.63 -27.98 2.94
C ASP A 153 38.36 -26.48 2.84
N ILE A 154 37.11 -26.08 3.04
CA ILE A 154 36.75 -24.72 3.38
C ILE A 154 36.26 -24.78 4.81
N GLU A 155 37.07 -24.23 5.73
CA GLU A 155 36.65 -24.00 7.11
C GLU A 155 35.34 -23.22 7.11
N PRO A 156 34.30 -23.70 7.83
CA PRO A 156 33.04 -22.98 7.91
C PRO A 156 33.25 -21.74 8.77
N VAL A 157 33.33 -20.57 8.12
CA VAL A 157 33.08 -19.30 8.77
C VAL A 157 31.69 -19.40 9.39
N GLN A 158 31.62 -19.31 10.72
CA GLN A 158 30.36 -19.26 11.45
C GLN A 158 29.59 -18.02 11.04
N VAL A 159 28.72 -18.16 10.03
CA VAL A 159 27.69 -17.18 9.76
C VAL A 159 26.70 -17.31 10.90
N ASN A 160 26.84 -16.44 11.89
CA ASN A 160 25.84 -16.23 12.93
C ASN A 160 24.51 -15.94 12.22
N SER A 161 23.69 -16.97 12.09
CA SER A 161 22.33 -16.88 11.57
C SER A 161 21.45 -16.23 12.63
N SER A 162 21.65 -14.94 12.85
CA SER A 162 20.61 -14.09 13.42
C SER A 162 19.58 -13.90 12.32
N PRO A 163 18.35 -14.43 12.44
CA PRO A 163 17.31 -14.08 11.48
C PRO A 163 17.16 -12.56 11.52
N LEU A 164 17.22 -11.92 10.35
CA LEU A 164 16.92 -10.50 10.19
C LEU A 164 15.46 -10.29 10.63
N LEU A 165 15.27 -9.99 11.91
CA LEU A 165 13.99 -9.58 12.45
C LEU A 165 13.65 -8.23 11.79
N LEU A 166 12.53 -8.20 11.08
CA LEU A 166 11.94 -6.96 10.59
C LEU A 166 11.89 -5.95 11.76
N PRO A 167 12.19 -4.66 11.52
CA PRO A 167 11.96 -3.63 12.51
C PRO A 167 10.50 -3.72 12.95
N ARG A 168 10.25 -4.06 14.22
CA ARG A 168 8.91 -4.03 14.78
C ARG A 168 8.52 -2.56 14.83
N TYR A 169 7.58 -2.16 13.98
CA TYR A 169 6.94 -0.87 14.12
C TYR A 169 6.05 -0.95 15.35
N GLU A 170 6.61 -0.63 16.52
CA GLU A 170 5.91 -0.57 17.79
C GLU A 170 5.04 0.69 17.79
N HIS A 171 3.92 0.65 17.06
CA HIS A 171 2.87 1.63 17.19
C HIS A 171 2.19 1.45 18.56
N ASN A 172 2.75 2.06 19.59
CA ASN A 172 2.17 2.10 20.93
C ASN A 172 1.11 3.20 20.96
N CYS A 173 -0.12 2.88 20.54
CA CYS A 173 -1.26 3.75 20.79
C CYS A 173 -2.01 3.27 22.04
N GLU A 174 -2.54 4.21 22.81
CA GLU A 174 -3.26 3.96 24.07
C GLU A 174 -4.36 2.89 23.93
N GLY A 175 -5.07 2.89 22.80
CA GLY A 175 -6.09 1.89 22.49
C GLY A 175 -5.53 0.46 22.37
N LEU A 176 -4.30 0.30 21.86
CA LEU A 176 -3.65 -1.01 21.71
C LEU A 176 -3.22 -1.58 23.06
N GLU A 177 -2.80 -0.72 24.00
CA GLU A 177 -2.48 -1.13 25.37
C GLU A 177 -3.73 -1.68 26.07
N PHE A 178 -4.87 -0.99 25.93
CA PHE A 178 -6.16 -1.46 26.46
C PHE A 178 -6.62 -2.79 25.82
N VAL A 179 -6.37 -2.98 24.52
CA VAL A 179 -6.64 -4.24 23.82
C VAL A 179 -5.80 -5.37 24.40
N GLU A 180 -4.48 -5.18 24.53
CA GLU A 180 -3.58 -6.21 25.03
C GLU A 180 -3.91 -6.61 26.48
N GLU A 181 -4.21 -5.63 27.33
CA GLU A 181 -4.59 -5.87 28.72
C GLU A 181 -5.92 -6.62 28.82
N ALA A 182 -6.93 -6.22 28.03
CA ALA A 182 -8.22 -6.91 28.01
C ALA A 182 -8.13 -8.34 27.46
N ILE A 183 -7.23 -8.61 26.51
CA ILE A 183 -6.95 -9.98 26.03
C ILE A 183 -6.42 -10.82 27.18
N LYS A 184 -5.39 -10.35 27.88
CA LYS A 184 -4.77 -11.07 29.00
C LYS A 184 -5.78 -11.35 30.12
N GLN A 185 -6.61 -10.36 30.44
CA GLN A 185 -7.52 -10.43 31.57
C GLN A 185 -8.79 -11.26 31.31
N PHE A 186 -9.38 -11.16 30.12
CA PHE A 186 -10.71 -11.73 29.85
C PHE A 186 -10.75 -12.79 28.74
N TRP A 187 -9.80 -12.76 27.79
CA TRP A 187 -9.83 -13.63 26.61
C TRP A 187 -8.76 -14.72 26.62
N SER A 188 -7.86 -14.71 27.61
CA SER A 188 -6.82 -15.74 27.77
C SER A 188 -7.38 -17.14 28.03
N THR A 189 -8.61 -17.22 28.59
CA THR A 189 -9.30 -18.47 28.93
C THR A 189 -10.55 -18.71 28.07
N TYR A 190 -10.74 -17.95 26.99
CA TYR A 190 -11.90 -18.11 26.12
C TYR A 190 -11.78 -19.39 25.28
N ASP A 191 -12.82 -20.22 25.32
CA ASP A 191 -12.96 -21.40 24.47
C ASP A 191 -14.03 -21.15 23.40
N GLU A 192 -13.70 -21.40 22.14
CA GLU A 192 -14.61 -21.25 21.01
C GLU A 192 -15.80 -22.22 21.06
N HIS A 193 -15.63 -23.37 21.71
CA HIS A 193 -16.67 -24.40 21.84
C HIS A 193 -17.59 -24.18 23.04
N ASP A 194 -17.23 -23.29 23.97
CA ASP A 194 -18.06 -22.90 25.10
C ASP A 194 -18.26 -21.38 25.16
N PRO A 195 -19.34 -20.86 24.54
CA PRO A 195 -19.67 -19.44 24.56
C PRO A 195 -19.88 -18.84 25.96
N SER A 196 -20.03 -19.66 27.01
CA SER A 196 -20.20 -19.19 28.39
C SER A 196 -18.89 -18.69 29.01
N THR A 197 -17.75 -19.03 28.41
CA THR A 197 -16.41 -18.54 28.79
C THR A 197 -16.14 -17.10 28.32
N ALA A 198 -17.02 -16.53 27.47
CA ALA A 198 -16.87 -15.16 26.98
C ALA A 198 -17.28 -14.12 28.04
N PRO A 199 -16.50 -13.03 28.22
CA PRO A 199 -16.84 -11.95 29.13
C PRO A 199 -18.06 -11.14 28.63
N THR A 200 -18.85 -10.58 29.54
CA THR A 200 -19.98 -9.72 29.17
C THR A 200 -19.52 -8.35 28.69
N LYS A 201 -20.36 -7.65 27.91
CA LYS A 201 -20.06 -6.28 27.42
C LYS A 201 -19.78 -5.32 28.57
N ALA A 202 -20.62 -5.35 29.60
CA ALA A 202 -20.50 -4.46 30.74
C ALA A 202 -19.18 -4.68 31.50
N GLU A 203 -18.78 -5.94 31.73
CA GLU A 203 -17.53 -6.26 32.46
C GLU A 203 -16.29 -5.69 31.76
N VAL A 204 -16.20 -5.84 30.44
CA VAL A 204 -15.06 -5.32 29.66
C VAL A 204 -15.08 -3.80 29.62
N THR A 205 -16.23 -3.17 29.34
CA THR A 205 -16.31 -1.71 29.23
C THR A 205 -16.08 -0.99 30.56
N ASP A 206 -16.58 -1.56 31.67
CA ASP A 206 -16.42 -0.96 33.01
C ASP A 206 -14.99 -1.11 33.51
N TYR A 207 -14.31 -2.22 33.18
CA TYR A 207 -12.89 -2.41 33.48
C TYR A 207 -12.02 -1.38 32.75
N LEU A 208 -12.25 -1.19 31.45
CA LEU A 208 -11.49 -0.22 30.64
C LEU A 208 -11.73 1.23 31.08
N LYS A 209 -12.97 1.58 31.43
CA LYS A 209 -13.28 2.91 32.00
C LYS A 209 -12.57 3.17 33.33
N LYS A 210 -12.50 2.17 34.22
CA LYS A 210 -11.73 2.28 35.48
C LYS A 210 -10.23 2.48 35.25
N LYS A 211 -9.71 2.00 34.12
CA LYS A 211 -8.31 2.14 33.71
C LYS A 211 -8.00 3.46 33.00
N GLY A 212 -9.00 4.29 32.74
CA GLY A 212 -8.82 5.62 32.13
C GLY A 212 -9.34 5.75 30.70
N ALA A 213 -9.85 4.67 30.09
CA ALA A 213 -10.40 4.75 28.73
C ALA A 213 -11.69 5.58 28.69
N SER A 214 -11.83 6.42 27.66
CA SER A 214 -13.10 7.11 27.38
C SER A 214 -14.22 6.11 27.04
N SER A 215 -15.49 6.49 27.22
CA SER A 215 -16.60 5.58 26.92
C SER A 215 -16.60 5.07 25.49
N ASN A 216 -16.28 5.95 24.53
CA ASN A 216 -16.22 5.59 23.11
C ASN A 216 -15.03 4.64 22.83
N LEU A 217 -13.89 4.87 23.48
CA LEU A 217 -12.70 4.02 23.32
C LEU A 217 -12.95 2.63 23.92
N ALA A 218 -13.53 2.55 25.12
CA ALA A 218 -13.87 1.27 25.75
C ALA A 218 -14.85 0.44 24.91
N GLU A 219 -15.85 1.09 24.29
CA GLU A 219 -16.79 0.42 23.40
C GLU A 219 -16.14 -0.05 22.08
N ALA A 220 -15.24 0.75 21.52
CA ALA A 220 -14.48 0.38 20.32
C ALA A 220 -13.55 -0.81 20.58
N VAL A 221 -12.82 -0.79 21.71
CA VAL A 221 -11.94 -1.89 22.12
C VAL A 221 -12.74 -3.18 22.34
N ASP A 222 -13.87 -3.10 23.05
CA ASP A 222 -14.77 -4.24 23.24
C ASP A 222 -15.28 -4.83 21.91
N LEU A 223 -15.62 -3.97 20.95
CA LEU A 223 -16.08 -4.38 19.62
C LEU A 223 -14.99 -5.10 18.84
N VAL A 224 -13.74 -4.62 18.91
CA VAL A 224 -12.59 -5.26 18.23
C VAL A 224 -12.29 -6.62 18.84
N LEU A 225 -12.32 -6.74 20.17
CA LEU A 225 -11.96 -7.97 20.88
C LEU A 225 -12.97 -9.11 20.70
N ARG A 226 -14.26 -8.81 20.56
CA ARG A 226 -15.32 -9.84 20.52
C ARG A 226 -15.36 -10.57 19.17
N PRO A 227 -15.27 -11.92 19.15
CA PRO A 227 -15.57 -12.73 17.97
C PRO A 227 -17.02 -12.54 17.49
N PHE A 228 -17.26 -12.62 16.18
CA PHE A 228 -18.58 -12.41 15.57
C PHE A 228 -19.67 -13.33 16.14
N SER A 229 -19.31 -14.55 16.55
CA SER A 229 -20.19 -15.55 17.15
C SER A 229 -20.82 -15.09 18.47
N VAL A 230 -20.10 -14.31 19.28
CA VAL A 230 -20.55 -13.88 20.63
C VAL A 230 -21.06 -12.44 20.68
N ARG A 231 -20.87 -11.64 19.61
CA ARG A 231 -21.34 -10.24 19.53
C ARG A 231 -22.86 -10.08 19.69
N LYS A 232 -23.65 -11.11 19.34
CA LYS A 232 -25.12 -11.09 19.42
C LYS A 232 -25.70 -11.66 20.72
N ILE A 233 -24.87 -12.22 21.61
CA ILE A 233 -25.31 -12.79 22.90
C ILE A 233 -25.46 -11.65 23.92
N GLY A 234 -26.35 -10.71 23.61
CA GLY A 234 -26.64 -9.52 24.40
C GLY A 234 -28.01 -9.59 25.06
N ARG A 235 -28.24 -10.56 25.95
CA ARG A 235 -29.17 -10.47 27.12
C ARG A 235 -29.30 -11.83 27.81
N ARG A 236 -28.69 -11.99 28.99
CA ARG A 236 -29.22 -12.92 30.01
C ARG A 236 -30.53 -12.31 30.51
N LYS A 237 -31.68 -13.00 30.35
CA LYS A 237 -32.86 -12.72 31.16
C LYS A 237 -32.50 -13.16 32.59
N VAL A 238 -32.43 -12.20 33.51
CA VAL A 238 -32.38 -12.50 34.95
C VAL A 238 -33.71 -13.17 35.29
N ILE A 239 -33.70 -14.49 35.48
CA ILE A 239 -34.81 -15.19 36.11
C ILE A 239 -34.63 -14.93 37.61
N LYS A 240 -35.48 -14.08 38.18
CA LYS A 240 -35.60 -13.95 39.64
C LYS A 240 -36.30 -15.22 40.15
N SER A 241 -35.58 -16.00 40.96
CA SER A 241 -36.16 -16.98 41.90
C SER A 241 -36.56 -16.27 43.18
#